data_AF-A0A062WQ10-F1
#
_entry.id   AF-A0A062WQ10-F1
#
_cell.length_a   1.000
_cell.length_b   1.000
_cell.length_c   1.000
_cell.angle_alpha   90.00
_cell.angle_beta   90.00
_cell.angle_gamma   90.00
#
_symmetry.space_group_name_H-M   'P 1'
#
loop_
_entity.id
_entity.type
_entity.pdbx_description
1 polymer ?
#
loop_
_entity_poly.entity_id
_entity_poly.type
_entity_poly.pdbx_seq_one_letter_code
_entity_poly.pdbx_strand_id
1 'polypeptide(L)'
;MSHFLLGVILPDHIETEDAESYLHEVMEPYDEDIVVDAYNRPCGCGTRRADNMASEIATEKTGLTWEMLRNTFHERPREDHSEEAWLKRTQPLREAEKQALAGLTIKPDPDCDNCQGSGTYPSTYNPKSKWDWWCIGGRWDGLITGLTTESEDDGLNFEQSHESIENNVTDVKNLTSDTMPFAFILPDGEWIQQGQMGWWGIVTREDVPREEWRTNRLEDIQTRYGGQRVVAVDCHI
;
A
#
# COMPACT_ATOMS: atom_id res chain seq x y z
N MET A 1 3.89 -13.67 2.96
CA MET A 1 2.96 -13.46 1.85
C MET A 1 2.09 -12.30 2.24
N SER A 2 2.30 -11.16 1.58
CA SER A 2 1.73 -9.88 1.97
C SER A 2 0.52 -9.61 1.09
N HIS A 3 -0.56 -9.12 1.70
CA HIS A 3 -1.80 -8.82 1.00
C HIS A 3 -2.23 -7.40 1.32
N PHE A 4 -3.04 -6.80 0.46
CA PHE A 4 -3.69 -5.53 0.74
C PHE A 4 -5.11 -5.48 0.17
N LEU A 5 -5.96 -4.71 0.86
CA LEU A 5 -7.33 -4.46 0.44
C LEU A 5 -7.34 -3.37 -0.64
N LEU A 6 -7.89 -3.71 -1.80
CA LEU A 6 -8.20 -2.81 -2.91
C LEU A 6 -9.71 -2.57 -2.97
N GLY A 7 -10.13 -1.30 -3.09
CA GLY A 7 -11.51 -0.95 -3.41
C GLY A 7 -11.66 -0.61 -4.89
N VAL A 8 -12.46 -1.35 -5.65
CA VAL A 8 -12.76 -0.99 -7.04
C VAL A 8 -14.12 -0.30 -7.09
N ILE A 9 -14.13 0.99 -7.44
CA ILE A 9 -15.38 1.76 -7.58
C ILE A 9 -15.95 1.52 -8.97
N LEU A 10 -17.14 0.91 -9.02
CA LEU A 10 -17.83 0.61 -10.26
C LEU A 10 -18.37 1.89 -10.91
N PRO A 11 -18.13 2.12 -12.21
CA PRO A 11 -18.82 3.18 -12.96
C PRO A 11 -20.35 3.03 -12.88
N ASP A 12 -21.09 4.13 -12.98
CA ASP A 12 -22.57 4.14 -12.85
C ASP A 12 -23.29 3.19 -13.82
N HIS A 13 -22.68 2.89 -14.97
CA HIS A 13 -23.26 2.03 -16.00
C HIS A 13 -22.96 0.55 -15.80
N ILE A 14 -22.08 0.20 -14.85
CA ILE A 14 -21.75 -1.18 -14.51
C ILE A 14 -22.65 -1.64 -13.39
N GLU A 15 -23.49 -2.62 -13.69
CA GLU A 15 -24.35 -3.25 -12.69
C GLU A 15 -23.58 -4.26 -11.83
N THR A 16 -24.13 -4.57 -10.65
CA THR A 16 -23.49 -5.49 -9.70
C THR A 16 -23.30 -6.88 -10.31
N GLU A 17 -24.22 -7.33 -11.17
CA GLU A 17 -24.13 -8.60 -11.88
C GLU A 17 -22.98 -8.65 -12.90
N ASP A 18 -22.54 -7.50 -13.41
CA ASP A 18 -21.42 -7.37 -14.34
C ASP A 18 -20.09 -7.05 -13.63
N ALA A 19 -20.12 -6.89 -12.30
CA ALA A 19 -18.98 -6.42 -11.52
C ALA A 19 -17.75 -7.32 -11.66
N GLU A 20 -17.92 -8.65 -11.59
CA GLU A 20 -16.81 -9.60 -11.75
C GLU A 20 -16.14 -9.48 -13.12
N SER A 21 -16.92 -9.35 -14.19
CA SER A 21 -16.38 -9.16 -15.55
C SER A 21 -15.62 -7.83 -15.66
N TYR A 22 -16.17 -6.77 -15.07
CA TYR A 22 -15.50 -5.46 -15.02
C TYR A 22 -14.20 -5.49 -14.20
N LEU A 23 -14.18 -6.23 -13.08
CA LEU A 23 -12.96 -6.42 -12.28
C LEU A 23 -11.86 -7.06 -13.11
N HIS A 24 -12.15 -8.13 -13.86
CA HIS A 24 -11.17 -8.77 -14.73
C HIS A 24 -10.57 -7.79 -15.77
N GLU A 25 -11.40 -6.94 -16.38
CA GLU A 25 -10.94 -5.94 -17.35
C GLU A 25 -10.06 -4.88 -16.70
N VAL A 26 -10.53 -4.28 -15.59
CA VAL A 26 -9.86 -3.12 -14.99
C VAL A 26 -8.60 -3.51 -14.20
N MET A 27 -8.52 -4.75 -13.73
CA MET A 27 -7.37 -5.28 -13.01
C MET A 27 -6.24 -5.71 -13.93
N GLU A 28 -6.53 -6.20 -15.13
CA GLU A 28 -5.57 -6.77 -16.08
C GLU A 28 -4.28 -5.92 -16.23
N PRO A 29 -4.32 -4.58 -16.40
CA PRO A 29 -3.10 -3.80 -16.59
C PRO A 29 -2.11 -3.82 -15.42
N TYR A 30 -2.54 -4.28 -14.24
CA TYR A 30 -1.78 -4.30 -13.00
C TYR A 30 -1.21 -5.69 -12.65
N ASP A 31 -1.41 -6.68 -13.51
CA ASP A 31 -0.83 -8.03 -13.40
C ASP A 31 0.70 -7.99 -13.52
N GLU A 32 1.44 -8.60 -12.59
CA GLU A 32 2.89 -8.67 -12.66
C GLU A 32 3.44 -9.57 -13.78
N ASP A 33 2.66 -10.56 -14.22
CA ASP A 33 3.05 -11.53 -15.23
C ASP A 33 3.01 -10.93 -16.66
N ILE A 34 2.48 -9.70 -16.81
CA ILE A 34 2.55 -8.97 -18.07
C ILE A 34 4.00 -8.60 -18.39
N VAL A 35 4.51 -9.20 -19.47
CA VAL A 35 5.80 -8.83 -20.06
C VAL A 35 5.60 -7.67 -21.03
N VAL A 36 6.28 -6.55 -20.77
CA VAL A 36 6.25 -5.35 -21.61
C VAL A 36 7.51 -5.19 -22.44
N ASP A 37 7.48 -4.27 -23.41
CA ASP A 37 8.66 -3.85 -24.15
C ASP A 37 9.78 -3.36 -23.21
N ALA A 38 11.03 -3.68 -23.58
CA ALA A 38 12.19 -3.36 -22.77
C ALA A 38 12.31 -1.84 -22.52
N TYR A 39 12.45 -1.46 -21.26
CA TYR A 39 12.68 -0.08 -20.83
C TYR A 39 13.77 -0.01 -19.75
N ASN A 40 14.35 1.17 -19.57
CA ASN A 40 15.35 1.40 -18.51
C ASN A 40 14.65 1.70 -17.20
N ARG A 41 14.75 0.77 -16.24
CA ARG A 41 14.21 0.91 -14.89
C ARG A 41 15.24 1.57 -13.97
N PRO A 42 14.86 2.55 -13.13
CA PRO A 42 15.74 3.09 -12.09
C PRO A 42 16.17 2.01 -11.09
N CYS A 43 17.44 2.04 -10.71
CA CYS A 43 17.98 1.17 -9.68
C CYS A 43 17.88 1.83 -8.30
N GLY A 44 17.30 1.13 -7.33
CA GLY A 44 17.18 1.62 -5.95
C GLY A 44 18.49 1.64 -5.16
N CYS A 45 19.63 1.18 -5.72
CA CYS A 45 20.90 1.08 -5.00
C CYS A 45 21.40 2.44 -4.47
N GLY A 46 21.31 3.48 -5.30
CA GLY A 46 21.78 4.81 -4.92
C GLY A 46 20.92 5.42 -3.81
N THR A 47 19.59 5.30 -3.93
CA THR A 47 18.65 5.77 -2.91
C THR A 47 18.89 5.04 -1.59
N ARG A 48 18.99 3.70 -1.61
CA ARG A 48 19.24 2.91 -0.40
C ARG A 48 20.57 3.27 0.28
N ARG A 49 21.62 3.53 -0.49
CA ARG A 49 22.89 4.02 0.06
C ARG A 49 22.74 5.40 0.70
N ALA A 50 22.04 6.31 0.06
CA ALA A 50 21.78 7.64 0.60
C ALA A 50 20.94 7.59 1.88
N ASP A 51 19.92 6.72 1.93
CA ASP A 51 19.09 6.52 3.12
C ASP A 51 19.91 5.96 4.30
N ASN A 52 20.78 4.98 4.05
CA ASN A 52 21.68 4.44 5.08
C ASN A 52 22.62 5.54 5.62
N MET A 53 23.24 6.33 4.75
CA MET A 53 24.09 7.46 5.15
C MET A 53 23.31 8.51 5.93
N ALA A 54 22.09 8.84 5.51
CA ALA A 54 21.22 9.77 6.21
C ALA A 54 20.87 9.28 7.62
N SER A 55 20.62 7.98 7.78
CA SER A 55 20.35 7.35 9.07
C SER A 55 21.57 7.42 10.00
N GLU A 56 22.78 7.14 9.50
CA GLU A 56 24.03 7.30 10.26
C GLU A 56 24.23 8.74 10.75
N ILE A 57 24.09 9.73 9.85
CA ILE A 57 24.20 11.16 10.19
C ILE A 57 23.14 11.56 11.24
N ALA A 58 21.91 11.06 11.09
CA ALA A 58 20.82 11.36 12.01
C ALA A 58 21.07 10.76 13.40
N THR A 59 21.58 9.52 13.46
CA THR A 59 21.97 8.89 14.72
C THR A 59 23.12 9.64 15.39
N GLU A 60 24.16 10.05 14.66
CA GLU A 60 25.25 10.86 15.22
C GLU A 60 24.75 12.21 15.78
N LYS A 61 23.82 12.86 15.06
CA LYS A 61 23.26 14.15 15.46
C LYS A 61 22.34 14.07 16.67
N THR A 62 21.54 13.01 16.78
CA THR A 62 20.47 12.90 17.80
C THR A 62 20.85 12.01 18.98
N GLY A 63 21.82 11.12 18.81
CA GLY A 63 22.11 10.03 19.75
C GLY A 63 21.02 8.97 19.82
N LEU A 64 20.06 8.97 18.88
CA LEU A 64 18.93 8.04 18.83
C LEU A 64 19.15 7.00 17.72
N THR A 65 18.71 5.77 17.98
CA THR A 65 18.60 4.72 16.97
C THR A 65 17.17 4.19 16.91
N TRP A 66 16.76 3.66 15.75
CA TRP A 66 15.46 3.02 15.60
C TRP A 66 15.27 1.84 16.56
N GLU A 67 16.34 1.07 16.83
CA GLU A 67 16.32 -0.02 17.80
C GLU A 67 16.03 0.48 19.22
N MET A 68 16.75 1.51 19.68
CA MET A 68 16.49 2.11 20.99
C MET A 68 15.06 2.62 21.11
N LEU A 69 14.58 3.36 20.11
CA LEU A 69 13.22 3.91 20.11
C LEU A 69 12.16 2.81 20.15
N ARG A 70 12.33 1.73 19.39
CA ARG A 70 11.41 0.58 19.33
C ARG A 70 11.39 -0.19 20.65
N ASN A 71 12.56 -0.56 21.18
CA ASN A 71 12.67 -1.36 22.41
C ASN A 71 12.02 -0.63 23.59
N THR A 72 12.40 0.63 23.80
CA THR A 72 11.84 1.47 24.87
C THR A 72 10.36 1.82 24.69
N PHE A 73 9.83 1.75 23.46
CA PHE A 73 8.39 1.89 23.24
C PHE A 73 7.65 0.63 23.68
N HIS A 74 8.16 -0.56 23.32
CA HIS A 74 7.55 -1.84 23.68
C HIS A 74 7.64 -2.20 25.17
N GLU A 75 8.53 -1.56 25.93
CA GLU A 75 8.59 -1.69 27.40
C GLU A 75 7.41 -1.00 28.11
N ARG A 76 6.64 -0.17 27.40
CA ARG A 76 5.49 0.54 27.97
C ARG A 76 4.26 -0.37 28.05
N PRO A 77 3.28 -0.03 28.90
CA PRO A 77 1.96 -0.66 28.88
C PRO A 77 1.35 -0.61 27.47
N ARG A 78 0.67 -1.68 27.03
CA ARG A 78 0.07 -1.73 25.68
C ARG A 78 -0.93 -0.61 25.40
N GLU A 79 -1.62 -0.13 26.43
CA GLU A 79 -2.53 1.02 26.36
C GLU A 79 -1.83 2.34 25.95
N ASP A 80 -0.51 2.43 26.12
CA ASP A 80 0.30 3.56 25.67
C ASP A 80 0.80 3.41 24.23
N HIS A 81 0.55 2.28 23.57
CA HIS A 81 1.03 2.01 22.21
C HIS A 81 0.13 2.66 21.15
N SER A 82 -0.08 3.99 21.25
CA SER A 82 -0.77 4.74 20.22
C SER A 82 0.17 5.16 19.09
N GLU A 83 -0.39 5.32 17.88
CA GLU A 83 0.33 5.83 16.72
C GLU A 83 0.88 7.24 16.99
N GLU A 84 0.09 8.10 17.63
CA GLU A 84 0.51 9.45 18.05
C GLU A 84 1.74 9.40 18.97
N ALA A 85 1.74 8.49 19.95
CA ALA A 85 2.87 8.32 20.86
C ALA A 85 4.13 7.86 20.12
N TRP A 86 4.00 6.96 19.14
CA TRP A 86 5.11 6.51 18.29
C TRP A 86 5.64 7.62 17.38
N LEU A 87 4.75 8.36 16.72
CA LEU A 87 5.11 9.47 15.85
C LEU A 87 5.87 10.55 16.63
N LYS A 88 5.31 11.00 17.76
CA LYS A 88 5.96 12.00 18.64
C LYS A 88 7.34 11.55 19.11
N ARG A 89 7.49 10.27 19.46
CA ARG A 89 8.76 9.68 19.90
C ARG A 89 9.80 9.62 18.79
N THR A 90 9.39 9.28 17.58
CA THR A 90 10.29 9.07 16.43
C THR A 90 10.56 10.34 15.65
N GLN A 91 9.77 11.39 15.85
CA GLN A 91 9.87 12.68 15.16
C GLN A 91 11.29 13.26 15.13
N PRO A 92 12.07 13.28 16.23
CA PRO A 92 13.41 13.86 16.19
C PRO A 92 14.36 13.13 15.25
N LEU A 93 14.32 11.79 15.24
CA LEU A 93 15.14 10.96 14.36
C LEU A 93 14.68 11.09 12.90
N ARG A 94 13.37 11.01 12.64
CA ARG A 94 12.79 11.17 11.30
C ARG A 94 13.14 12.51 10.66
N GLU A 95 13.04 13.60 11.41
CA GLU A 95 13.36 14.94 10.90
C GLU A 95 14.86 15.09 10.65
N ALA A 96 15.71 14.50 11.51
CA ALA A 96 17.15 14.47 11.29
C ALA A 96 17.54 13.65 10.03
N GLU A 97 16.91 12.48 9.81
CA GLU A 97 17.10 11.66 8.61
C GLU A 97 16.67 12.43 7.35
N LYS A 98 15.49 13.06 7.37
CA LYS A 98 14.99 13.88 6.27
C LYS A 98 15.94 15.03 5.92
N GLN A 99 16.44 15.75 6.93
CA GLN A 99 17.39 16.85 6.73
C GLN A 99 18.73 16.36 6.19
N ALA A 100 19.24 15.23 6.71
CA ALA A 100 20.48 14.63 6.23
C ALA A 100 20.35 14.21 4.77
N LEU A 101 19.27 13.50 4.43
CA LEU A 101 19.00 13.03 3.08
C LEU A 101 18.90 14.19 2.07
N ALA A 102 18.24 15.30 2.45
CA ALA A 102 18.14 16.48 1.61
C ALA A 102 19.49 17.12 1.25
N GLY A 103 20.53 16.90 2.08
CA GLY A 103 21.89 17.36 1.83
C GLY A 103 22.75 16.39 1.03
N LEU A 104 22.28 15.17 0.74
CA LEU A 104 23.05 14.14 0.07
C LEU A 104 22.83 14.15 -1.44
N THR A 105 23.90 13.87 -2.18
CA THR A 105 23.80 13.54 -3.61
C THR A 105 23.61 12.04 -3.76
N ILE A 106 22.50 11.62 -4.36
CA ILE A 106 22.23 10.21 -4.65
C ILE A 106 23.20 9.74 -5.74
N LYS A 107 24.01 8.72 -5.42
CA LYS A 107 24.96 8.12 -6.36
C LYS A 107 24.72 6.61 -6.43
N PRO A 108 24.56 6.03 -7.63
CA PRO A 108 24.48 4.58 -7.80
C PRO A 108 25.71 3.89 -7.21
N ASP A 109 25.50 2.66 -6.75
CA ASP A 109 26.58 1.81 -6.31
C ASP A 109 27.35 1.26 -7.52
N PRO A 110 28.68 1.55 -7.66
CA PRO A 110 29.49 1.05 -8.76
C PRO A 110 29.47 -0.46 -8.89
N ASP A 111 29.35 -1.16 -7.75
CA ASP A 111 29.40 -2.62 -7.67
C ASP A 111 28.00 -3.25 -7.61
N CYS A 112 26.94 -2.50 -7.95
CA CYS A 112 25.58 -3.04 -7.96
C CYS A 112 25.39 -4.10 -9.04
N ASP A 113 24.98 -5.31 -8.66
CA ASP A 113 24.70 -6.42 -9.60
C ASP A 113 23.69 -6.04 -10.70
N ASN A 114 22.67 -5.24 -10.36
CA ASN A 114 21.61 -4.87 -11.30
C ASN A 114 22.06 -3.79 -12.29
N CYS A 115 22.64 -2.69 -11.79
CA CYS A 115 22.89 -1.50 -12.63
C CYS A 115 24.36 -1.23 -12.93
N GLN A 116 25.30 -1.91 -12.27
CA GLN A 116 26.74 -1.79 -12.48
C GLN A 116 27.22 -0.33 -12.47
N GLY A 117 26.74 0.45 -11.49
CA GLY A 117 27.06 1.87 -11.35
C GLY A 117 26.32 2.84 -12.27
N SER A 118 25.54 2.36 -13.25
CA SER A 118 24.80 3.24 -14.16
C SER A 118 23.56 3.89 -13.53
N GLY A 119 23.04 3.31 -12.44
CA GLY A 119 21.81 3.76 -11.79
C GLY A 119 20.51 3.34 -12.48
N THR A 120 20.59 2.65 -13.62
CA THR A 120 19.43 2.08 -14.32
C THR A 120 19.75 0.69 -14.86
N TYR A 121 18.75 -0.12 -15.19
CA TYR A 121 18.94 -1.42 -15.82
C TYR A 121 17.77 -1.76 -16.74
N PRO A 122 17.99 -2.53 -17.83
CA PRO A 122 16.91 -2.95 -18.71
C PRO A 122 15.94 -3.88 -17.99
N SER A 123 14.65 -3.67 -18.20
CA SER A 123 13.57 -4.46 -17.60
C SER A 123 12.45 -4.64 -18.62
N THR A 124 11.81 -5.80 -18.59
CA THR A 124 10.55 -6.10 -19.29
C THR A 124 9.40 -6.36 -18.30
N TYR A 125 9.66 -6.21 -17.00
CA TYR A 125 8.65 -6.37 -15.94
C TYR A 125 7.61 -5.26 -16.00
N ASN A 126 6.34 -5.58 -15.77
CA ASN A 126 5.25 -4.60 -15.85
C ASN A 126 5.49 -3.41 -14.89
N PRO A 127 5.71 -2.18 -15.38
CA PRO A 127 5.91 -1.01 -14.51
C PRO A 127 4.63 -0.61 -13.75
N LYS A 128 3.46 -1.12 -14.17
CA LYS A 128 2.19 -0.91 -13.50
C LYS A 128 1.86 -2.02 -12.49
N SER A 129 2.64 -3.09 -12.40
CA SER A 129 2.33 -4.26 -11.55
C SER A 129 1.91 -3.85 -10.13
N LYS A 130 0.82 -4.41 -9.63
CA LYS A 130 0.33 -4.23 -8.26
C LYS A 130 0.11 -5.54 -7.53
N TRP A 131 -0.11 -6.62 -8.27
CA TRP A 131 -0.43 -7.92 -7.73
C TRP A 131 0.16 -9.05 -8.59
N ASP A 132 0.37 -10.21 -7.99
CA ASP A 132 0.67 -11.49 -8.66
C ASP A 132 -0.55 -12.44 -8.64
N TRP A 133 -1.51 -12.17 -7.75
CA TRP A 133 -2.80 -12.82 -7.67
C TRP A 133 -3.81 -11.90 -6.95
N TRP A 134 -5.10 -12.06 -7.25
CA TRP A 134 -6.18 -11.39 -6.54
C TRP A 134 -7.45 -12.25 -6.48
N CYS A 135 -8.31 -11.97 -5.51
CA CYS A 135 -9.67 -12.48 -5.46
C CYS A 135 -10.65 -11.46 -4.85
N ILE A 136 -11.95 -11.67 -5.02
CA ILE A 136 -12.99 -10.81 -4.44
C ILE A 136 -13.09 -11.13 -2.94
N GLY A 137 -13.08 -10.11 -2.07
CA GLY A 137 -13.18 -10.30 -0.62
C GLY A 137 -11.92 -10.90 0.01
N GLY A 138 -11.71 -12.21 -0.19
CA GLY A 138 -10.57 -12.98 0.33
C GLY A 138 -10.42 -12.82 1.85
N ARG A 139 -9.22 -12.39 2.29
CA ARG A 139 -8.93 -12.07 3.70
C ARG A 139 -9.87 -11.06 4.34
N TRP A 140 -10.54 -10.25 3.51
CA TRP A 140 -11.46 -9.19 3.93
C TRP A 140 -12.90 -9.47 3.55
N ASP A 141 -13.25 -10.73 3.32
CA ASP A 141 -14.62 -11.13 2.99
C ASP A 141 -15.64 -10.56 3.99
N GLY A 142 -16.63 -9.82 3.47
CA GLY A 142 -17.67 -9.18 4.26
C GLY A 142 -17.22 -7.95 5.07
N LEU A 143 -15.95 -7.54 5.01
CA LEU A 143 -15.43 -6.41 5.80
C LEU A 143 -16.20 -5.11 5.51
N ILE A 144 -16.36 -4.76 4.23
CA ILE A 144 -16.97 -3.48 3.84
C ILE A 144 -18.49 -3.48 3.96
N THR A 145 -19.11 -4.65 4.10
CA THR A 145 -20.56 -4.81 4.32
C THR A 145 -20.92 -5.00 5.80
N GLY A 146 -19.92 -5.23 6.67
CA GLY A 146 -20.12 -5.60 8.07
C GLY A 146 -20.64 -7.02 8.27
N LEU A 147 -20.58 -7.84 7.21
CA LEU A 147 -20.97 -9.26 7.20
C LEU A 147 -19.75 -10.18 7.33
N THR A 148 -18.68 -9.69 7.97
CA THR A 148 -17.42 -10.43 8.12
C THR A 148 -17.66 -11.81 8.70
N THR A 149 -17.17 -12.82 8.00
CA THR A 149 -17.22 -14.21 8.47
C THR A 149 -15.93 -14.50 9.23
N GLU A 150 -16.02 -15.11 10.41
CA GLU A 150 -14.82 -15.55 11.13
C GLU A 150 -14.09 -16.59 10.28
N SER A 151 -12.79 -16.38 10.07
CA SER A 151 -11.98 -17.30 9.28
C SER A 151 -11.74 -18.62 10.01
N GLU A 152 -11.93 -19.72 9.29
CA GLU A 152 -11.67 -21.08 9.78
C GLU A 152 -10.25 -21.57 9.44
N ASP A 153 -9.49 -20.81 8.62
CA ASP A 153 -8.20 -21.18 8.00
C ASP A 153 -7.07 -20.16 8.27
N ASP A 154 -6.70 -19.99 9.55
CA ASP A 154 -5.59 -19.10 9.98
C ASP A 154 -5.75 -17.61 9.59
N GLY A 155 -6.99 -17.16 9.34
CA GLY A 155 -7.29 -15.74 9.06
C GLY A 155 -7.29 -15.37 7.58
N LEU A 156 -7.40 -16.35 6.66
CA LEU A 156 -7.10 -16.13 5.24
C LEU A 156 -8.29 -16.30 4.29
N ASN A 157 -9.31 -17.07 4.68
CA ASN A 157 -10.55 -17.28 3.94
C ASN A 157 -10.33 -17.70 2.47
N PHE A 158 -9.46 -18.68 2.23
CA PHE A 158 -9.10 -19.11 0.87
C PHE A 158 -10.19 -19.93 0.16
N GLU A 159 -11.27 -20.30 0.85
CA GLU A 159 -12.35 -21.05 0.22
C GLU A 159 -13.17 -20.16 -0.73
N GLN A 160 -13.57 -20.70 -1.87
CA GLN A 160 -14.35 -19.97 -2.90
C GLN A 160 -15.67 -19.39 -2.36
N SER A 161 -16.19 -19.91 -1.24
CA SER A 161 -17.35 -19.34 -0.55
C SER A 161 -17.13 -17.91 -0.05
N HIS A 162 -15.89 -17.46 0.11
CA HIS A 162 -15.52 -16.11 0.52
C HIS A 162 -15.26 -15.17 -0.66
N GLU A 163 -15.35 -15.69 -1.89
CA GLU A 163 -15.09 -14.96 -3.14
C GLU A 163 -16.40 -14.62 -3.85
N SER A 164 -17.25 -13.82 -3.20
CA SER A 164 -18.55 -13.40 -3.76
C SER A 164 -18.68 -11.89 -3.88
N ILE A 165 -19.29 -11.43 -4.98
CA ILE A 165 -19.61 -10.02 -5.17
C ILE A 165 -20.61 -9.57 -4.10
N GLU A 166 -21.64 -10.38 -3.83
CA GLU A 166 -22.75 -10.01 -2.95
C GLU A 166 -22.30 -9.69 -1.52
N ASN A 167 -21.29 -10.41 -1.01
CA ASN A 167 -20.77 -10.17 0.34
C ASN A 167 -19.75 -9.02 0.39
N ASN A 168 -19.18 -8.66 -0.76
CA ASN A 168 -18.04 -7.75 -0.87
C ASN A 168 -18.33 -6.48 -1.67
N VAL A 169 -19.60 -6.14 -1.87
CA VAL A 169 -20.04 -4.91 -2.54
C VAL A 169 -20.92 -4.06 -1.62
N THR A 170 -20.66 -2.75 -1.59
CA THR A 170 -21.49 -1.77 -0.86
C THR A 170 -21.48 -0.43 -1.59
N ASP A 171 -22.32 0.52 -1.16
CA ASP A 171 -22.22 1.90 -1.63
C ASP A 171 -20.97 2.56 -1.02
N VAL A 172 -20.24 3.36 -1.81
CA VAL A 172 -19.04 4.07 -1.36
C VAL A 172 -19.29 4.90 -0.09
N LYS A 173 -20.48 5.52 0.03
CA LYS A 173 -20.87 6.30 1.23
C LYS A 173 -20.92 5.48 2.53
N ASN A 174 -20.96 4.15 2.44
CA ASN A 174 -21.01 3.26 3.60
C ASN A 174 -19.60 2.89 4.11
N LEU A 175 -18.54 3.21 3.35
CA LEU A 175 -17.18 3.02 3.83
C LEU A 175 -16.93 3.84 5.11
N THR A 176 -16.07 3.31 5.96
CA THR A 176 -15.67 3.95 7.22
C THR A 176 -14.15 4.00 7.29
N SER A 177 -13.61 4.77 8.21
CA SER A 177 -12.16 4.77 8.47
C SER A 177 -11.64 3.36 8.71
N ASP A 178 -12.41 2.51 9.41
CA ASP A 178 -12.02 1.15 9.76
C ASP A 178 -12.02 0.19 8.57
N THR A 179 -12.89 0.43 7.59
CA THR A 179 -13.04 -0.40 6.39
C THR A 179 -12.32 0.19 5.17
N MET A 180 -11.57 1.27 5.34
CA MET A 180 -10.86 1.98 4.27
C MET A 180 -9.81 1.10 3.59
N PRO A 181 -9.96 0.79 2.28
CA PRO A 181 -8.94 0.13 1.47
C PRO A 181 -7.60 0.86 1.45
N PHE A 182 -6.52 0.11 1.23
CA PHE A 182 -5.18 0.68 1.05
C PHE A 182 -5.04 1.40 -0.29
N ALA A 183 -5.72 0.88 -1.32
CA ALA A 183 -5.75 1.43 -2.66
C ALA A 183 -7.16 1.41 -3.24
N PHE A 184 -7.38 2.21 -4.27
CA PHE A 184 -8.59 2.19 -5.07
C PHE A 184 -8.27 2.20 -6.57
N ILE A 185 -9.14 1.56 -7.34
CA ILE A 185 -9.35 1.89 -8.75
C ILE A 185 -10.61 2.75 -8.82
N LEU A 186 -10.47 3.96 -9.35
CA LEU A 186 -11.55 4.91 -9.54
C LEU A 186 -12.39 4.57 -10.80
N PRO A 187 -13.59 5.15 -10.97
CA PRO A 187 -14.47 4.84 -12.11
C PRO A 187 -13.90 5.18 -13.49
N ASP A 188 -12.88 6.03 -13.56
CA ASP A 188 -12.16 6.37 -14.78
C ASP A 188 -10.92 5.47 -15.03
N GLY A 189 -10.72 4.46 -14.17
CA GLY A 189 -9.60 3.52 -14.21
C GLY A 189 -8.34 4.02 -13.51
N GLU A 190 -8.36 5.21 -12.89
CA GLU A 190 -7.20 5.74 -12.17
C GLU A 190 -6.93 4.93 -10.89
N TRP A 191 -5.68 4.48 -10.70
CA TRP A 191 -5.21 3.86 -9.46
C TRP A 191 -4.72 4.91 -8.47
N ILE A 192 -5.31 4.92 -7.28
CA ILE A 192 -4.85 5.73 -6.14
C ILE A 192 -4.51 4.82 -4.95
N GLN A 193 -3.54 5.22 -4.12
CA GLN A 193 -3.08 4.40 -2.99
C GLN A 193 -2.50 5.28 -1.88
N GLN A 194 -2.54 4.78 -0.63
CA GLN A 194 -2.00 5.46 0.54
C GLN A 194 -0.49 5.72 0.46
N GLY A 195 0.25 4.78 -0.12
CA GLY A 195 1.70 4.87 -0.30
C GLY A 195 2.21 3.86 -1.32
N GLN A 196 3.50 3.89 -1.63
CA GLN A 196 4.10 2.96 -2.58
C GLN A 196 4.34 1.59 -1.92
N MET A 197 3.52 0.60 -2.30
CA MET A 197 3.72 -0.79 -1.90
C MET A 197 5.01 -1.34 -2.51
N GLY A 198 5.92 -1.80 -1.67
CA GLY A 198 7.13 -2.50 -2.05
C GLY A 198 7.08 -3.98 -1.67
N TRP A 199 8.16 -4.69 -1.98
CA TRP A 199 8.33 -6.10 -1.62
C TRP A 199 8.05 -6.38 -0.14
N TRP A 200 7.43 -7.53 0.13
CA TRP A 200 7.00 -7.95 1.46
C TRP A 200 5.93 -7.04 2.09
N GLY A 201 5.19 -6.28 1.29
CA GLY A 201 4.18 -5.33 1.78
C GLY A 201 4.77 -4.15 2.53
N ILE A 202 6.06 -3.85 2.32
CA ILE A 202 6.70 -2.68 2.92
C ILE A 202 6.21 -1.45 2.16
N VAL A 203 5.37 -0.65 2.80
CA VAL A 203 4.93 0.64 2.27
C VAL A 203 6.07 1.65 2.43
N THR A 204 6.55 2.16 1.30
CA THR A 204 7.49 3.29 1.25
C THR A 204 6.76 4.51 0.73
N ARG A 205 7.24 5.71 1.07
CA ARG A 205 6.64 6.98 0.60
C ARG A 205 5.12 7.00 0.88
N GLU A 206 4.76 7.06 2.15
CA GLU A 206 3.42 7.49 2.55
C GLU A 206 3.25 8.93 2.03
N ASP A 207 2.79 9.07 0.78
CA ASP A 207 2.53 10.37 0.18
C ASP A 207 1.43 11.11 0.98
N VAL A 208 0.62 10.33 1.72
CA VAL A 208 -0.40 10.78 2.66
C VAL A 208 -0.29 9.96 3.97
N PRO A 209 -0.19 10.59 5.15
CA PRO A 209 -0.24 9.91 6.45
C PRO A 209 -1.47 9.01 6.57
N ARG A 210 -1.35 7.88 7.29
CA ARG A 210 -2.44 6.91 7.45
C ARG A 210 -3.76 7.53 7.90
N GLU A 211 -3.71 8.37 8.93
CA GLU A 211 -4.91 9.04 9.44
C GLU A 211 -5.53 9.98 8.39
N GLU A 212 -4.71 10.71 7.63
CA GLU A 212 -5.19 11.57 6.55
C GLU A 212 -5.81 10.75 5.40
N TRP A 213 -5.26 9.57 5.10
CA TRP A 213 -5.86 8.63 4.15
C TRP A 213 -7.22 8.11 4.64
N ARG A 214 -7.32 7.74 5.91
CA ARG A 214 -8.55 7.17 6.50
C ARG A 214 -9.63 8.21 6.81
N THR A 215 -9.31 9.49 6.74
CA THR A 215 -10.25 10.60 7.04
C THR A 215 -10.47 11.47 5.81
N ASN A 216 -9.52 12.35 5.48
CA ASN A 216 -9.66 13.32 4.39
C ASN A 216 -9.90 12.65 3.03
N ARG A 217 -9.13 11.58 2.72
CA ARG A 217 -9.31 10.88 1.44
C ARG A 217 -10.59 10.06 1.39
N LEU A 218 -11.01 9.48 2.51
CA LEU A 218 -12.31 8.83 2.60
C LEU A 218 -13.44 9.85 2.33
N GLU A 219 -13.39 11.04 2.93
CA GLU A 219 -14.37 12.10 2.70
C GLU A 219 -14.40 12.56 1.24
N ASP A 220 -13.23 12.73 0.61
CA ASP A 220 -13.13 13.08 -0.81
C ASP A 220 -13.80 12.02 -1.70
N ILE A 221 -13.52 10.74 -1.46
CA ILE A 221 -14.07 9.61 -2.20
C ILE A 221 -15.58 9.52 -2.01
N GLN A 222 -16.07 9.66 -0.77
CA GLN A 222 -17.50 9.62 -0.47
C GLN A 222 -18.26 10.79 -1.07
N THR A 223 -17.66 11.98 -1.07
CA THR A 223 -18.26 13.18 -1.68
C THR A 223 -18.39 13.01 -3.19
N ARG A 224 -17.37 12.44 -3.84
CA ARG A 224 -17.32 12.34 -5.31
C ARG A 224 -18.08 11.13 -5.85
N TYR A 225 -18.06 10.01 -5.13
CA TYR A 225 -18.53 8.70 -5.60
C TYR A 225 -19.54 8.04 -4.66
N GLY A 226 -20.09 8.74 -3.67
CA GLY A 226 -20.95 8.15 -2.62
C GLY A 226 -22.21 7.44 -3.12
N GLY A 227 -22.68 7.75 -4.33
CA GLY A 227 -23.81 7.06 -4.99
C GLY A 227 -23.41 5.82 -5.77
N GLN A 228 -22.11 5.58 -5.96
CA GLN A 228 -21.57 4.44 -6.69
C GLN A 228 -21.28 3.26 -5.75
N ARG A 229 -21.14 2.09 -6.36
CA ARG A 229 -20.78 0.84 -5.68
C ARG A 229 -19.27 0.68 -5.64
N VAL A 230 -18.77 0.08 -4.56
CA VAL A 230 -17.37 -0.32 -4.40
C VAL A 230 -17.32 -1.81 -4.09
N VAL A 231 -16.40 -2.52 -4.75
CA VAL A 231 -16.12 -3.94 -4.49
C VAL A 231 -14.79 -4.07 -3.76
N ALA A 232 -14.77 -4.85 -2.68
CA ALA A 232 -13.55 -5.23 -1.96
C ALA A 232 -12.82 -6.35 -2.70
N VAL A 233 -11.53 -6.15 -2.93
CA VAL A 233 -10.65 -7.08 -3.62
C VAL A 233 -9.40 -7.31 -2.77
N ASP A 234 -9.07 -8.57 -2.52
CA ASP A 234 -7.83 -9.00 -1.88
C ASP A 234 -6.74 -9.15 -2.95
N CYS A 235 -5.68 -8.36 -2.87
CA CYS A 235 -4.53 -8.43 -3.77
C CYS A 235 -3.30 -8.98 -3.02
N HIS A 236 -2.60 -9.97 -3.62
CA HIS A 236 -1.33 -10.51 -3.14
C HIS A 236 -0.13 -9.79 -3.78
N ILE A 237 0.98 -9.65 -3.03
CA ILE A 237 2.25 -9.03 -3.43
C ILE A 237 3.48 -9.62 -2.72
#